data_AF-W9Y973-F1
#
_entry.id   AF-W9Y973-F1
#
_cell.length_a   1.000
_cell.length_b   1.000
_cell.length_c   1.000
_cell.angle_alpha   90.00
_cell.angle_beta   90.00
_cell.angle_gamma   90.00
#
_symmetry.space_group_name_H-M   'P 1'
#
loop_
_entity.id
_entity.type
_entity.pdbx_description
1 polymer ?
#
loop_
_entity_poly.entity_id
_entity_poly.type
_entity_poly.pdbx_seq_one_letter_code
_entity_poly.pdbx_strand_id
1 'polypeptide(L)'
;MASLLINGTKHDIISSNFANSRQTFIIPLAVSDVTVVAKDLERISYGGDAWELRVDLLQPTGSTGCPSKDYVAAQLEFLRQHSDLPVLFTIRTLPQGGKFPETAVDEALELMLLAADHGCEYIDVEFSWPASLKQELSRRKKSSKLIASFLDWTGNIRWTDPVLQQYVETNDYGDILQLSIVATDIIDCHEQAFFVRKYRENHSKPIIVVGMGEHGQLARVTGPVSFVTHPLIPLPSAPGQLSLAEIHQAQHLIGQLPRRNFYIFGNNISHSLSPTIHNAAFAELGLPYHYSIHETPEMDDSVREILLRPDFGGASVTYPHKRNIPHLLDSISEPATKLGAINTVIAQDTPSGRRLRGDNTDWIGILKCIQSGRLTNHKTGIVIGAGGAARAAVYAYQNLGVQHIALVNRTKEKAGRLAADFPSLQIDIYSSAAEAPAANVIVACIPADDIQEGDIPDHIFADGPGLVIEMAYRPPVTALMRVAKRHLAWKVLGGVDVLKEQAYAQFELWTGRRAPVLAIEEALDKALASHI
;
A
#
# COMPACT_ATOMS: atom_id res chain seq x y z
N MET A 1 6.13 -11.59 3.94
CA MET A 1 5.32 -10.38 4.22
C MET A 1 6.19 -9.34 4.91
N ALA A 2 6.81 -8.46 4.12
CA ALA A 2 7.40 -7.21 4.60
C ALA A 2 7.20 -6.17 3.48
N SER A 3 6.21 -5.31 3.65
CA SER A 3 6.08 -4.09 2.87
C SER A 3 7.23 -3.18 3.29
N LEU A 4 8.19 -2.97 2.40
CA LEU A 4 9.41 -2.19 2.66
C LEU A 4 9.27 -0.72 2.21
N LEU A 5 8.04 -0.17 2.21
CA LEU A 5 7.82 1.26 1.94
C LEU A 5 6.94 2.02 2.93
N ILE A 6 6.49 1.39 4.01
CA ILE A 6 6.08 2.10 5.23
C ILE A 6 6.61 1.25 6.38
N ASN A 7 7.48 1.82 7.22
CA ASN A 7 8.17 1.15 8.33
C ASN A 7 7.39 -0.03 8.93
N GLY A 8 8.03 -1.21 8.95
CA GLY A 8 7.50 -2.52 9.35
C GLY A 8 7.08 -2.67 10.82
N THR A 9 6.24 -1.76 11.30
CA THR A 9 5.57 -1.80 12.59
C THR A 9 4.09 -1.60 12.28
N LYS A 10 3.24 -2.54 12.73
CA LYS A 10 1.78 -2.41 12.72
C LYS A 10 1.40 -1.14 13.48
N HIS A 11 1.36 -0.02 12.75
CA HIS A 11 1.29 1.31 13.34
C HIS A 11 -0.14 1.77 13.43
N ASP A 12 -0.37 2.57 14.47
CA ASP A 12 -1.56 3.39 14.63
C ASP A 12 -1.66 4.42 13.49
N ILE A 13 -2.17 3.95 12.34
CA ILE A 13 -2.30 4.71 11.10
C ILE A 13 -3.27 5.88 11.26
N ILE A 14 -4.34 5.72 12.05
CA ILE A 14 -5.31 6.79 12.34
C ILE A 14 -4.59 7.96 13.02
N SER A 15 -3.85 7.70 14.11
CA SER A 15 -3.11 8.76 14.81
C SER A 15 -2.02 9.39 13.94
N SER A 16 -1.27 8.56 13.20
CA SER A 16 -0.20 9.02 12.31
C SER A 16 -0.74 9.94 11.21
N ASN A 17 -1.80 9.52 10.51
CA ASN A 17 -2.42 10.31 9.46
C ASN A 17 -3.04 11.58 10.03
N PHE A 18 -3.71 11.49 11.19
CA PHE A 18 -4.29 12.67 11.86
C PHE A 18 -3.22 13.73 12.17
N ALA A 19 -2.06 13.32 12.71
CA ALA A 19 -0.95 14.22 13.01
C ALA A 19 -0.35 14.87 11.75
N ASN A 20 -0.34 14.15 10.62
CA ASN A 20 0.18 14.65 9.34
C ASN A 20 -0.89 15.32 8.46
N SER A 21 -2.10 15.58 9.01
CA SER A 21 -3.25 16.11 8.25
C SER A 21 -3.57 15.33 6.97
N ARG A 22 -3.31 14.02 6.99
CA ARG A 22 -3.67 13.08 5.93
C ARG A 22 -5.00 12.43 6.28
N GLN A 23 -5.87 12.29 5.28
CA GLN A 23 -7.14 11.58 5.46
C GLN A 23 -6.93 10.06 5.52
N THR A 24 -7.58 9.41 6.48
CA THR A 24 -7.60 7.95 6.62
C THR A 24 -8.89 7.36 6.06
N PHE A 25 -8.78 6.28 5.28
CA PHE A 25 -9.93 5.55 4.75
C PHE A 25 -10.09 4.20 5.44
N ILE A 26 -11.22 4.00 6.11
CA ILE A 26 -11.57 2.75 6.77
C ILE A 26 -12.63 2.05 5.91
N ILE A 27 -12.45 0.76 5.65
CA ILE A 27 -13.35 -0.03 4.80
C ILE A 27 -14.17 -0.98 5.69
N PRO A 28 -15.47 -0.72 5.92
CA PRO A 28 -16.35 -1.60 6.66
C PRO A 28 -16.66 -2.88 5.89
N LEU A 29 -16.38 -4.03 6.51
CA LEU A 29 -16.85 -5.33 6.09
C LEU A 29 -18.22 -5.59 6.70
N ALA A 30 -19.26 -5.05 6.07
CA ALA A 30 -20.66 -5.30 6.42
C ALA A 30 -21.18 -6.59 5.78
N VAL A 31 -20.59 -7.72 6.16
CA VAL A 31 -20.89 -9.06 5.64
C VAL A 31 -21.22 -10.02 6.79
N SER A 32 -22.03 -11.04 6.50
CA SER A 32 -22.35 -12.11 7.47
C SER A 32 -21.19 -13.10 7.69
N ASP A 33 -20.33 -13.23 6.68
CA ASP A 33 -19.14 -14.05 6.66
C ASP A 33 -18.11 -13.41 5.69
N VAL A 34 -16.90 -13.16 6.17
CA VAL A 34 -15.80 -12.53 5.42
C VAL A 34 -15.42 -13.37 4.19
N THR A 35 -15.60 -14.69 4.25
CA THR A 35 -15.28 -15.58 3.12
C THR A 35 -16.15 -15.32 1.88
N VAL A 36 -17.32 -14.69 2.04
CA VAL A 36 -18.21 -14.32 0.93
C VAL A 36 -17.53 -13.34 -0.05
N VAL A 37 -16.65 -12.49 0.47
CA VAL A 37 -15.88 -11.51 -0.30
C VAL A 37 -14.42 -11.92 -0.50
N ALA A 38 -14.04 -13.17 -0.18
CA ALA A 38 -12.67 -13.66 -0.20
C ALA A 38 -11.90 -13.33 -1.49
N LYS A 39 -12.52 -13.59 -2.64
CA LYS A 39 -11.93 -13.36 -3.96
C LYS A 39 -11.77 -11.88 -4.31
N ASP A 40 -12.53 -11.01 -3.63
CA ASP A 40 -12.63 -9.59 -3.91
C ASP A 40 -11.93 -8.73 -2.84
N LEU A 41 -11.43 -9.32 -1.74
CA LEU A 41 -10.80 -8.61 -0.63
C LEU A 41 -9.66 -7.70 -1.08
N GLU A 42 -8.80 -8.18 -1.99
CA GLU A 42 -7.71 -7.38 -2.55
C GLU A 42 -8.25 -6.13 -3.25
N ARG A 43 -9.23 -6.29 -4.14
CA ARG A 43 -9.85 -5.20 -4.89
C ARG A 43 -10.60 -4.21 -4.01
N ILE A 44 -11.38 -4.72 -3.06
CA ILE A 44 -12.12 -3.89 -2.10
C ILE A 44 -11.15 -3.04 -1.27
N SER A 45 -9.93 -3.54 -0.99
CA SER A 45 -8.93 -2.86 -0.16
C SER A 45 -8.19 -1.71 -0.83
N TYR A 46 -8.38 -1.49 -2.14
CA TYR A 46 -7.60 -0.51 -2.90
C TYR A 46 -7.70 0.91 -2.33
N GLY A 47 -6.54 1.51 -2.07
CA GLY A 47 -6.40 2.83 -1.47
C GLY A 47 -6.84 2.95 0.00
N GLY A 48 -7.44 1.91 0.58
CA GLY A 48 -7.84 1.86 1.99
C GLY A 48 -6.66 1.77 2.95
N ASP A 49 -6.83 2.30 4.15
CA ASP A 49 -5.81 2.32 5.20
C ASP A 49 -6.08 1.30 6.31
N ALA A 50 -7.33 0.86 6.50
CA ALA A 50 -7.73 -0.15 7.49
C ALA A 50 -9.05 -0.84 7.13
N TRP A 51 -9.24 -2.06 7.62
CA TRP A 51 -10.55 -2.72 7.64
C TRP A 51 -11.31 -2.37 8.90
N GLU A 52 -12.63 -2.20 8.81
CA GLU A 52 -13.52 -2.35 9.96
C GLU A 52 -14.25 -3.69 9.86
N LEU A 53 -14.01 -4.59 10.82
CA LEU A 53 -14.78 -5.82 10.96
C LEU A 53 -16.02 -5.54 11.82
N ARG A 54 -17.20 -5.54 11.20
CA ARG A 54 -18.49 -5.36 11.87
C ARG A 54 -18.96 -6.68 12.48
N VAL A 55 -18.51 -6.94 13.70
CA VAL A 55 -18.72 -8.20 14.42
C VAL A 55 -20.21 -8.43 14.71
N ASP A 56 -20.95 -7.36 14.95
CA ASP A 56 -22.40 -7.42 15.13
C ASP A 56 -23.15 -7.94 13.89
N LEU A 57 -22.53 -7.89 12.70
CA LEU A 57 -23.12 -8.38 11.46
C LEU A 57 -22.70 -9.82 11.12
N LEU A 58 -21.71 -10.38 11.81
CA LEU A 58 -21.19 -11.73 11.58
C LEU A 58 -22.17 -12.79 12.09
N GLN A 59 -22.83 -13.51 11.19
CA GLN A 59 -23.74 -14.60 11.53
C GLN A 59 -23.82 -15.64 10.40
N PRO A 60 -23.23 -16.84 10.55
CA PRO A 60 -23.15 -17.83 9.48
C PRO A 60 -24.51 -18.51 9.20
N THR A 61 -25.41 -18.52 10.19
CA THR A 61 -26.71 -19.22 10.15
C THR A 61 -27.91 -18.28 10.02
N GLY A 62 -27.71 -16.95 10.04
CA GLY A 62 -28.78 -15.95 9.99
C GLY A 62 -29.64 -15.81 11.26
N SER A 63 -29.25 -16.42 12.39
CA SER A 63 -29.97 -16.34 13.67
C SER A 63 -29.63 -15.07 14.46
N THR A 64 -30.62 -14.28 14.87
CA THR A 64 -30.44 -13.08 15.72
C THR A 64 -29.73 -13.41 17.04
N GLY A 65 -28.63 -12.72 17.38
CA GLY A 65 -27.88 -12.95 18.63
C GLY A 65 -26.37 -12.63 18.52
N CYS A 66 -25.63 -12.90 19.61
CA CYS A 66 -24.18 -12.72 19.67
C CYS A 66 -23.45 -13.83 18.88
N PRO A 67 -22.49 -13.51 18.00
CA PRO A 67 -21.67 -14.52 17.36
C PRO A 67 -20.79 -15.25 18.38
N SER A 68 -20.52 -16.54 18.14
CA SER A 68 -19.61 -17.29 19.00
C SER A 68 -18.18 -16.80 18.84
N LYS A 69 -17.41 -16.87 19.93
CA LYS A 69 -15.99 -16.51 19.96
C LYS A 69 -15.17 -17.25 18.91
N ASP A 70 -15.38 -18.56 18.78
CA ASP A 70 -14.65 -19.41 17.82
C ASP A 70 -14.92 -18.99 16.38
N TYR A 71 -16.17 -18.60 16.07
CA TYR A 71 -16.50 -18.12 14.74
C TYR A 71 -15.84 -16.77 14.46
N VAL A 72 -15.92 -15.81 15.39
CA VAL A 72 -15.26 -14.50 15.23
C VAL A 72 -13.73 -14.65 15.08
N ALA A 73 -13.12 -15.57 15.83
CA ALA A 73 -11.70 -15.89 15.71
C ALA A 73 -11.36 -16.39 14.29
N ALA A 74 -12.12 -17.35 13.77
CA ALA A 74 -11.93 -17.87 12.42
C ALA A 74 -12.06 -16.78 11.33
N GLN A 75 -13.02 -15.85 11.51
CA GLN A 75 -13.22 -14.73 10.59
C GLN A 75 -12.04 -13.73 10.62
N LEU A 76 -11.50 -13.43 11.81
CA LEU A 76 -10.31 -12.60 11.98
C LEU A 76 -9.06 -13.26 11.38
N GLU A 77 -8.85 -14.55 11.63
CA GLU A 77 -7.75 -15.31 11.07
C GLU A 77 -7.81 -15.33 9.54
N PHE A 78 -9.01 -15.57 8.98
CA PHE A 78 -9.22 -15.53 7.55
C PHE A 78 -8.86 -14.17 6.95
N LEU A 79 -9.37 -13.07 7.54
CA LEU A 79 -9.07 -11.72 7.07
C LEU A 79 -7.56 -11.43 7.11
N ARG A 80 -6.87 -11.82 8.18
CA ARG A 80 -5.42 -11.61 8.34
C ARG A 80 -4.56 -12.47 7.41
N GLN A 81 -5.07 -13.61 6.96
CA GLN A 81 -4.38 -14.43 5.95
C GLN A 81 -4.43 -13.80 4.56
N HIS A 82 -5.44 -12.97 4.29
CA HIS A 82 -5.69 -12.37 2.97
C HIS A 82 -5.39 -10.87 2.90
N SER A 83 -5.16 -10.22 4.04
CA SER A 83 -4.83 -8.79 4.09
C SER A 83 -3.89 -8.48 5.24
N ASP A 84 -2.97 -7.55 4.98
CA ASP A 84 -2.03 -6.98 5.93
C ASP A 84 -2.45 -5.57 6.40
N LEU A 85 -3.66 -5.10 6.03
CA LEU A 85 -4.22 -3.86 6.56
C LEU A 85 -4.54 -4.01 8.06
N PRO A 86 -4.37 -2.94 8.86
CA PRO A 86 -4.88 -2.85 10.22
C PRO A 86 -6.37 -3.19 10.31
N VAL A 87 -6.79 -3.80 11.43
CA VAL A 87 -8.18 -4.16 11.69
C VAL A 87 -8.74 -3.32 12.84
N LEU A 88 -9.81 -2.60 12.56
CA LEU A 88 -10.75 -2.04 13.53
C LEU A 88 -11.84 -3.08 13.82
N PHE A 89 -11.85 -3.57 15.06
CA PHE A 89 -12.86 -4.50 15.54
C PHE A 89 -14.03 -3.72 16.14
N THR A 90 -15.22 -3.82 15.55
CA THR A 90 -16.40 -3.06 15.96
C THR A 90 -17.54 -3.97 16.36
N ILE A 91 -18.04 -3.79 17.59
CA ILE A 91 -19.34 -4.30 18.05
C ILE A 91 -20.28 -3.10 18.15
N ARG A 92 -21.21 -2.96 17.20
CA ARG A 92 -22.23 -1.91 17.23
C ARG A 92 -23.52 -2.45 17.85
N THR A 93 -24.03 -1.78 18.88
CA THR A 93 -25.25 -2.18 19.59
C THR A 93 -26.52 -1.77 18.83
N LEU A 94 -27.65 -2.43 19.14
CA LEU A 94 -28.97 -2.11 18.56
C LEU A 94 -29.36 -0.62 18.70
N PRO A 95 -29.25 0.05 19.87
CA PRO A 95 -29.58 1.48 19.99
C PRO A 95 -28.68 2.38 19.14
N GLN A 96 -27.45 1.95 18.83
CA GLN A 96 -26.52 2.67 17.98
C GLN A 96 -26.54 2.17 16.52
N GLY A 97 -27.63 1.53 16.08
CA GLY A 97 -27.83 1.15 14.68
C GLY A 97 -27.09 -0.12 14.22
N GLY A 98 -26.57 -0.92 15.15
CA GLY A 98 -26.01 -2.25 14.89
C GLY A 98 -27.01 -3.37 15.14
N LYS A 99 -26.49 -4.58 15.31
CA LYS A 99 -27.30 -5.78 15.63
C LYS A 99 -26.97 -6.45 16.96
N PHE A 100 -25.96 -5.95 17.68
CA PHE A 100 -25.54 -6.59 18.93
C PHE A 100 -26.46 -6.18 20.09
N PRO A 101 -26.90 -7.12 20.96
CA PRO A 101 -27.71 -6.80 22.13
C PRO A 101 -26.93 -5.96 23.15
N GLU A 102 -27.46 -4.80 23.55
CA GLU A 102 -26.83 -3.93 24.56
C GLU A 102 -26.73 -4.59 25.95
N THR A 103 -27.55 -5.61 26.22
CA THR A 103 -27.57 -6.35 27.48
C THR A 103 -26.50 -7.45 27.56
N ALA A 104 -25.91 -7.84 26.43
CA ALA A 104 -24.90 -8.92 26.34
C ALA A 104 -23.49 -8.40 26.66
N VAL A 105 -23.33 -7.81 27.85
CA VAL A 105 -22.11 -7.11 28.29
C VAL A 105 -20.92 -8.08 28.41
N ASP A 106 -21.14 -9.26 28.99
CA ASP A 106 -20.06 -10.24 29.22
C ASP A 106 -19.57 -10.83 27.90
N GLU A 107 -20.49 -11.12 26.96
CA GLU A 107 -20.16 -11.57 25.62
C GLU A 107 -19.42 -10.50 24.82
N ALA A 108 -19.84 -9.23 24.92
CA ALA A 108 -19.13 -8.12 24.29
C ALA A 108 -17.69 -7.99 24.81
N LEU A 109 -17.50 -8.05 26.13
CA LEU A 109 -16.18 -8.02 26.74
C LEU A 109 -15.31 -9.20 26.28
N GLU A 110 -15.87 -10.42 26.24
CA GLU A 110 -15.15 -11.60 25.76
C GLU A 110 -14.67 -11.45 24.31
N LEU A 111 -15.53 -10.94 23.43
CA LEU A 111 -15.20 -10.70 22.02
C LEU A 111 -14.18 -9.55 21.83
N MET A 112 -14.27 -8.47 22.62
CA MET A 112 -13.28 -7.40 22.58
C MET A 112 -11.91 -7.86 23.09
N LEU A 113 -11.88 -8.71 24.12
CA LEU A 113 -10.63 -9.32 24.60
C LEU A 113 -10.05 -10.29 23.57
N LEU A 114 -10.89 -11.05 22.87
CA LEU A 114 -10.47 -11.88 21.73
C LEU A 114 -9.78 -11.04 20.65
N ALA A 115 -10.32 -9.85 20.32
CA ALA A 115 -9.73 -8.95 19.35
C ALA A 115 -8.33 -8.47 19.78
N ALA A 116 -8.17 -8.11 21.06
CA ALA A 116 -6.86 -7.78 21.64
C ALA A 116 -5.89 -8.98 21.58
N ASP A 117 -6.38 -10.20 21.85
CA ASP A 117 -5.59 -11.43 21.76
C ASP A 117 -5.12 -11.74 20.34
N HIS A 118 -5.94 -11.44 19.33
CA HIS A 118 -5.62 -11.56 17.90
C HIS A 118 -4.90 -10.34 17.32
N GLY A 119 -4.48 -9.41 18.18
CA GLY A 119 -3.67 -8.25 17.82
C GLY A 119 -4.37 -7.26 16.90
N CYS A 120 -5.71 -7.14 16.97
CA CYS A 120 -6.45 -6.06 16.31
C CYS A 120 -5.87 -4.70 16.73
N GLU A 121 -5.57 -3.88 15.74
CA GLU A 121 -4.93 -2.59 15.91
C GLU A 121 -5.88 -1.61 16.63
N TYR A 122 -7.18 -1.72 16.36
CA TYR A 122 -8.21 -0.91 16.98
C TYR A 122 -9.40 -1.74 17.49
N ILE A 123 -10.00 -1.30 18.59
CA ILE A 123 -11.24 -1.85 19.15
C ILE A 123 -12.20 -0.68 19.40
N ASP A 124 -13.36 -0.70 18.75
CA ASP A 124 -14.45 0.26 19.01
C ASP A 124 -15.15 -0.11 20.31
N VAL A 125 -15.30 0.87 21.20
CA VAL A 125 -15.89 0.73 22.52
C VAL A 125 -16.87 1.88 22.73
N GLU A 126 -18.16 1.56 22.70
CA GLU A 126 -19.22 2.54 22.89
C GLU A 126 -19.20 3.17 24.30
N PHE A 127 -19.52 4.47 24.40
CA PHE A 127 -19.68 5.14 25.69
C PHE A 127 -20.76 4.51 26.58
N SER A 128 -21.79 3.93 25.99
CA SER A 128 -22.93 3.27 26.64
C SER A 128 -22.54 2.00 27.41
N TRP A 129 -21.39 1.38 27.10
CA TRP A 129 -20.95 0.20 27.85
C TRP A 129 -20.67 0.53 29.33
N PRO A 130 -20.94 -0.40 30.26
CA PRO A 130 -20.66 -0.20 31.68
C PRO A 130 -19.19 0.14 31.96
N ALA A 131 -18.98 0.93 33.02
CA ALA A 131 -17.62 1.30 33.45
C ALA A 131 -16.74 0.07 33.76
N SER A 132 -17.33 -1.01 34.29
CA SER A 132 -16.63 -2.27 34.57
C SER A 132 -16.05 -2.91 33.31
N LEU A 133 -16.81 -2.97 32.21
CA LEU A 133 -16.35 -3.47 30.92
C LEU A 133 -15.21 -2.60 30.40
N LYS A 134 -15.39 -1.28 30.38
CA LYS A 134 -14.39 -0.33 29.87
C LYS A 134 -13.08 -0.40 30.65
N GLN A 135 -13.15 -0.52 31.98
CA GLN A 135 -11.98 -0.68 32.85
C GLN A 135 -11.27 -2.01 32.62
N GLU A 136 -12.01 -3.12 32.53
CA GLU A 136 -11.43 -4.44 32.32
C GLU A 136 -10.75 -4.56 30.96
N LEU A 137 -11.40 -4.06 29.90
CA LEU A 137 -10.83 -4.02 28.57
C LEU A 137 -9.58 -3.11 28.54
N SER A 138 -9.63 -1.93 29.15
CA SER A 138 -8.48 -1.00 29.20
C SER A 138 -7.26 -1.64 29.86
N ARG A 139 -7.46 -2.46 30.89
CA ARG A 139 -6.40 -3.21 31.57
C ARG A 139 -5.79 -4.31 30.69
N ARG A 140 -6.57 -4.86 29.76
CA ARG A 140 -6.21 -6.06 28.96
C ARG A 140 -6.10 -5.82 27.46
N LYS A 141 -6.20 -4.57 27.00
CA LYS A 141 -6.16 -4.19 25.57
C LYS A 141 -4.86 -4.49 24.85
N LYS A 142 -3.80 -4.91 25.55
CA LYS A 142 -2.45 -5.13 25.02
C LYS A 142 -1.95 -3.91 24.22
N SER A 143 -1.62 -4.09 22.94
CA SER A 143 -1.19 -3.02 22.04
C SER A 143 -2.34 -2.32 21.31
N SER A 144 -3.58 -2.81 21.44
CA SER A 144 -4.74 -2.26 20.76
C SER A 144 -5.05 -0.83 21.24
N LYS A 145 -5.51 -0.01 20.30
CA LYS A 145 -6.04 1.32 20.55
C LYS A 145 -7.55 1.24 20.73
N LEU A 146 -8.06 1.81 21.81
CA LEU A 146 -9.50 1.89 22.05
C LEU A 146 -10.07 3.11 21.35
N ILE A 147 -11.12 2.93 20.57
CA ILE A 147 -11.90 4.02 19.98
C ILE A 147 -13.15 4.20 20.84
N ALA A 148 -13.18 5.27 21.64
CA ALA A 148 -14.35 5.64 22.43
C ALA A 148 -15.41 6.21 21.50
N SER A 149 -16.50 5.46 21.27
CA SER A 149 -17.45 5.76 20.21
C SER A 149 -18.83 6.17 20.74
N PHE A 150 -19.39 7.21 20.13
CA PHE A 150 -20.79 7.59 20.27
C PHE A 150 -21.40 7.77 18.89
N LEU A 151 -22.64 7.32 18.75
CA LEU A 151 -23.41 7.45 17.54
C LEU A 151 -24.82 7.95 17.87
N ASP A 152 -25.26 8.98 17.16
CA ASP A 152 -26.66 9.41 17.12
C ASP A 152 -27.26 9.05 15.77
N TRP A 153 -28.22 8.12 15.76
CA TRP A 153 -28.97 7.74 14.56
C TRP A 153 -30.30 8.50 14.43
N THR A 154 -30.65 9.32 15.42
CA THR A 154 -31.95 10.01 15.47
C THR A 154 -31.98 11.30 14.65
N GLY A 155 -30.82 11.94 14.43
CA GLY A 155 -30.72 13.24 13.76
C GLY A 155 -31.17 14.40 14.64
N ASN A 156 -31.33 14.17 15.94
CA ASN A 156 -31.74 15.17 16.90
C ASN A 156 -30.55 15.93 17.49
N ILE A 157 -29.35 15.34 17.50
CA ILE A 157 -28.14 15.97 18.02
C ILE A 157 -27.44 16.74 16.90
N ARG A 158 -27.07 18.00 17.17
CA ARG A 158 -26.27 18.86 16.31
C ARG A 158 -24.84 18.96 16.80
N TRP A 159 -23.94 19.36 15.91
CA TRP A 159 -22.53 19.56 16.27
C TRP A 159 -22.29 20.71 17.26
N THR A 160 -23.27 21.60 17.38
CA THR A 160 -23.30 22.70 18.34
C THR A 160 -23.85 22.30 19.72
N ASP A 161 -24.41 21.11 19.88
CA ASP A 161 -25.03 20.70 21.15
C ASP A 161 -23.98 20.42 22.24
N PRO A 162 -24.22 20.88 23.49
CA PRO A 162 -23.30 20.67 24.61
C PRO A 162 -23.01 19.20 24.94
N VAL A 163 -23.91 18.29 24.56
CA VAL A 163 -23.74 16.84 24.80
C VAL A 163 -22.48 16.29 24.12
N LEU A 164 -22.08 16.83 22.96
CA LEU A 164 -20.86 16.38 22.30
C LEU A 164 -19.60 16.79 23.07
N GLN A 165 -19.62 17.97 23.68
CA GLN A 165 -18.55 18.43 24.56
C GLN A 165 -18.46 17.56 25.82
N GLN A 166 -19.58 17.09 26.35
CA GLN A 166 -19.58 16.12 27.46
C GLN A 166 -18.87 14.82 27.08
N TYR A 167 -19.08 14.28 25.87
CA TYR A 167 -18.34 13.10 25.42
C TYR A 167 -16.85 13.35 25.25
N VAL A 168 -16.45 14.56 24.81
CA VAL A 168 -15.04 14.95 24.76
C VAL A 168 -14.42 14.94 26.16
N GLU A 169 -15.08 15.57 27.13
CA GLU A 169 -14.56 15.76 28.50
C GLU A 169 -14.58 14.47 29.33
N THR A 170 -15.53 13.58 29.07
CA THR A 170 -15.69 12.31 29.80
C THR A 170 -14.93 11.14 29.17
N ASN A 171 -14.20 11.37 28.08
CA ASN A 171 -13.40 10.33 27.41
C ASN A 171 -12.10 10.02 28.16
N ASP A 172 -12.21 9.24 29.23
CA ASP A 172 -11.08 8.85 30.10
C ASP A 172 -10.40 7.51 29.71
N TYR A 173 -10.99 6.73 28.80
CA TYR A 173 -10.52 5.38 28.46
C TYR A 173 -10.07 5.21 27.01
N GLY A 174 -10.63 5.96 26.05
CA GLY A 174 -10.28 5.83 24.65
C GLY A 174 -8.83 6.25 24.39
N ASP A 175 -8.18 5.71 23.37
CA ASP A 175 -7.00 6.34 22.76
C ASP A 175 -7.42 7.32 21.65
N ILE A 176 -8.58 7.09 21.05
CA ILE A 176 -9.18 7.89 19.97
C ILE A 176 -10.64 8.17 20.33
N LEU A 177 -11.15 9.36 20.00
CA LEU A 177 -12.58 9.69 20.13
C LEU A 177 -13.28 9.49 18.79
N GLN A 178 -14.46 8.88 18.77
CA GLN A 178 -15.32 8.78 17.58
C GLN A 178 -16.72 9.31 17.85
N LEU A 179 -17.16 10.31 17.08
CA LEU A 179 -18.51 10.87 17.14
C LEU A 179 -19.17 10.74 15.76
N SER A 180 -20.30 10.03 15.68
CA SER A 180 -21.05 9.82 14.44
C SER A 180 -22.45 10.38 14.56
N ILE A 181 -22.78 11.40 13.78
CA ILE A 181 -24.04 12.15 13.90
C ILE A 181 -24.75 12.15 12.55
N VAL A 182 -26.06 11.89 12.52
CA VAL A 182 -26.87 12.04 11.30
C VAL A 182 -26.96 13.52 10.93
N ALA A 183 -26.51 13.86 9.74
CA ALA A 183 -26.74 15.17 9.14
C ALA A 183 -28.14 15.20 8.53
N THR A 184 -28.92 16.22 8.87
CA THR A 184 -30.23 16.48 8.26
C THR A 184 -30.19 17.66 7.29
N ASP A 185 -29.12 18.46 7.33
CA ASP A 185 -28.88 19.61 6.46
C ASP A 185 -27.38 19.70 6.13
N ILE A 186 -27.03 20.32 4.99
CA ILE A 186 -25.63 20.52 4.60
C ILE A 186 -24.85 21.41 5.58
N ILE A 187 -25.54 22.32 6.28
CA ILE A 187 -24.95 23.18 7.32
C ILE A 187 -24.33 22.35 8.45
N ASP A 188 -24.86 21.17 8.75
CA ASP A 188 -24.30 20.26 9.76
C ASP A 188 -22.85 19.87 9.42
N CYS A 189 -22.49 19.78 8.13
CA CYS A 189 -21.11 19.51 7.72
C CYS A 189 -20.15 20.65 8.06
N HIS A 190 -20.62 21.90 7.99
CA HIS A 190 -19.83 23.07 8.36
C HIS A 190 -19.65 23.16 9.87
N GLU A 191 -20.69 22.87 10.64
CA GLU A 191 -20.61 22.79 12.10
C GLU A 191 -19.63 21.67 12.53
N GLN A 192 -19.69 20.50 11.89
CA GLN A 192 -18.73 19.42 12.11
C GLN A 192 -17.29 19.87 11.85
N ALA A 193 -17.04 20.53 10.72
CA ALA A 193 -15.70 21.01 10.37
C ALA A 193 -15.17 22.02 11.42
N PHE A 194 -16.03 22.92 11.89
CA PHE A 194 -15.68 23.86 12.96
C PHE A 194 -15.40 23.15 14.29
N PHE A 195 -16.22 22.16 14.64
CA PHE A 195 -16.02 21.33 15.83
C PHE A 195 -14.64 20.66 15.82
N VAL A 196 -14.26 20.01 14.72
CA VAL A 196 -12.94 19.36 14.57
C VAL A 196 -11.80 20.36 14.71
N ARG A 197 -11.93 21.55 14.10
CA ARG A 197 -10.91 22.60 14.19
C ARG A 197 -10.71 23.03 15.65
N LYS A 198 -11.79 23.37 16.35
CA LYS A 198 -11.74 23.77 17.76
C LYS A 198 -11.22 22.64 18.67
N TYR A 199 -11.58 21.39 18.37
CA TYR A 199 -11.08 20.24 19.09
C TYR A 199 -9.54 20.13 18.97
N ARG A 200 -9.00 20.26 17.74
CA ARG A 200 -7.54 20.22 17.48
C ARG A 200 -6.74 21.34 18.15
N GLU A 201 -7.35 22.50 18.39
CA GLU A 201 -6.71 23.60 19.11
C GLU A 201 -6.49 23.30 20.60
N ASN A 202 -7.33 22.42 21.18
CA ASN A 202 -7.36 22.17 22.62
C ASN A 202 -6.95 20.74 23.02
N HIS A 203 -6.85 19.81 22.06
CA HIS A 203 -6.62 18.39 22.33
C HIS A 203 -5.61 17.79 21.35
N SER A 204 -4.70 16.98 21.87
CA SER A 204 -3.72 16.20 21.08
C SER A 204 -4.23 14.81 20.67
N LYS A 205 -5.27 14.31 21.35
CA LYS A 205 -5.85 12.99 21.11
C LYS A 205 -6.58 12.97 19.76
N PRO A 206 -6.39 11.97 18.88
CA PRO A 206 -7.08 11.93 17.59
C PRO A 206 -8.61 11.85 17.73
N ILE A 207 -9.32 12.41 16.74
CA ILE A 207 -10.77 12.34 16.64
C ILE A 207 -11.21 11.84 15.25
N ILE A 208 -12.21 10.98 15.27
CA ILE A 208 -12.98 10.50 14.13
C ILE A 208 -14.35 11.18 14.22
N VAL A 209 -14.74 11.88 13.15
CA VAL A 209 -16.07 12.50 13.05
C VAL A 209 -16.76 12.00 11.79
N VAL A 210 -18.01 11.57 11.91
CA VAL A 210 -18.77 11.01 10.78
C VAL A 210 -20.10 11.75 10.65
N GLY A 211 -20.27 12.42 9.52
CA GLY A 211 -21.58 12.90 9.07
C GLY A 211 -22.32 11.78 8.35
N MET A 212 -23.37 11.24 8.97
CA MET A 212 -24.18 10.17 8.39
C MET A 212 -25.35 10.72 7.57
N GLY A 213 -25.89 9.90 6.66
CA GLY A 213 -26.93 10.33 5.73
C GLY A 213 -26.38 11.06 4.51
N GLU A 214 -27.24 11.31 3.51
CA GLU A 214 -26.85 11.96 2.26
C GLU A 214 -26.31 13.38 2.49
N HIS A 215 -26.95 14.15 3.38
CA HIS A 215 -26.49 15.49 3.75
C HIS A 215 -25.10 15.49 4.43
N GLY A 216 -24.66 14.37 4.98
CA GLY A 216 -23.36 14.20 5.63
C GLY A 216 -22.21 13.90 4.68
N GLN A 217 -22.46 13.72 3.38
CA GLN A 217 -21.45 13.32 2.41
C GLN A 217 -20.28 14.31 2.32
N LEU A 218 -20.53 15.63 2.38
CA LEU A 218 -19.45 16.63 2.38
C LEU A 218 -18.50 16.46 3.57
N ALA A 219 -19.03 16.12 4.74
CA ALA A 219 -18.23 15.83 5.92
C ALA A 219 -17.38 14.56 5.76
N ARG A 220 -17.86 13.54 5.03
CA ARG A 220 -17.07 12.36 4.65
C ARG A 220 -15.99 12.67 3.62
N VAL A 221 -16.25 13.61 2.71
CA VAL A 221 -15.27 14.05 1.71
C VAL A 221 -14.11 14.82 2.36
N THR A 222 -14.40 15.65 3.36
CA THR A 222 -13.43 16.61 3.95
C THR A 222 -12.90 16.23 5.33
N GLY A 223 -13.51 15.24 5.98
CA GLY A 223 -13.16 14.81 7.34
C GLY A 223 -11.78 14.12 7.41
N PRO A 224 -11.18 14.05 8.61
CA PRO A 224 -9.85 13.43 8.81
C PRO A 224 -9.87 11.91 8.64
N VAL A 225 -11.02 11.28 8.86
CA VAL A 225 -11.23 9.84 8.73
C VAL A 225 -12.56 9.62 8.04
N SER A 226 -12.59 8.73 7.05
CA SER A 226 -13.78 8.44 6.27
C SER A 226 -13.99 6.93 6.18
N PHE A 227 -15.15 6.48 6.65
CA PHE A 227 -15.62 5.13 6.39
C PHE A 227 -16.18 5.09 4.97
N VAL A 228 -15.52 4.33 4.10
CA VAL A 228 -15.83 4.23 2.67
C VAL A 228 -16.64 2.97 2.37
N THR A 229 -17.17 2.86 1.16
CA THR A 229 -17.74 1.60 0.63
C THR A 229 -17.01 1.18 -0.65
N HIS A 230 -17.40 0.05 -1.22
CA HIS A 230 -16.90 -0.43 -2.50
C HIS A 230 -18.06 -1.10 -3.26
N PRO A 231 -18.15 -0.98 -4.61
CA PRO A 231 -19.23 -1.61 -5.39
C PRO A 231 -19.35 -3.14 -5.23
N LEU A 232 -18.27 -3.80 -4.79
CA LEU A 232 -18.25 -5.24 -4.51
C LEU A 232 -18.67 -5.61 -3.09
N ILE A 233 -18.91 -4.62 -2.22
CA ILE A 233 -19.50 -4.87 -0.90
C ILE A 233 -21.02 -4.90 -1.09
N PRO A 234 -21.72 -6.00 -0.69
CA PRO A 234 -23.14 -6.18 -0.98
C PRO A 234 -24.05 -5.05 -0.47
N LEU A 235 -23.75 -4.50 0.71
CA LEU A 235 -24.49 -3.41 1.33
C LEU A 235 -23.53 -2.46 2.05
N PRO A 236 -23.65 -1.13 1.87
CA PRO A 236 -22.95 -0.15 2.70
C PRO A 236 -23.29 -0.35 4.19
N SER A 237 -22.34 -0.08 5.08
CA SER A 237 -22.53 -0.23 6.52
C SER A 237 -23.32 0.91 7.17
N ALA A 238 -23.42 2.05 6.48
CA ALA A 238 -24.20 3.22 6.92
C ALA A 238 -24.70 4.06 5.72
N PRO A 239 -25.84 4.78 5.87
CA PRO A 239 -26.36 5.68 4.84
C PRO A 239 -25.38 6.80 4.47
N GLY A 240 -25.34 7.15 3.19
CA GLY A 240 -24.50 8.24 2.66
C GLY A 240 -23.01 7.90 2.54
N GLN A 241 -22.60 6.64 2.69
CA GLN A 241 -21.23 6.22 2.42
C GLN A 241 -20.87 6.39 0.95
N LEU A 242 -19.64 6.84 0.72
CA LEU A 242 -19.03 7.02 -0.60
C LEU A 242 -17.90 6.02 -0.77
N SER A 243 -17.66 5.58 -1.99
CA SER A 243 -16.42 4.89 -2.35
C SER A 243 -15.23 5.85 -2.28
N LEU A 244 -14.03 5.28 -2.18
CA LEU A 244 -12.79 6.06 -2.19
C LEU A 244 -12.64 6.88 -3.49
N ALA A 245 -13.01 6.30 -4.64
CA ALA A 245 -12.98 7.00 -5.92
C ALA A 245 -13.94 8.20 -5.95
N GLU A 246 -15.17 8.04 -5.44
CA GLU A 246 -16.14 9.16 -5.33
C GLU A 246 -15.64 10.26 -4.39
N ILE A 247 -14.98 9.91 -3.28
CA ILE A 247 -14.37 10.89 -2.39
C ILE A 247 -13.27 11.67 -3.11
N HIS A 248 -12.34 11.01 -3.78
CA HIS A 248 -11.26 11.70 -4.50
C HIS A 248 -11.79 12.59 -5.63
N GLN A 249 -12.82 12.14 -6.35
CA GLN A 249 -13.50 12.95 -7.36
C GLN A 249 -14.17 14.18 -6.75
N ALA A 250 -14.89 14.02 -5.63
CA ALA A 250 -15.49 15.15 -4.92
C ALA A 250 -14.43 16.13 -4.40
N GLN A 251 -13.34 15.63 -3.81
CA GLN A 251 -12.19 16.43 -3.37
C GLN A 251 -11.55 17.21 -4.53
N HIS A 252 -11.48 16.59 -5.71
CA HIS A 252 -11.00 17.27 -6.90
C HIS A 252 -11.91 18.45 -7.28
N LEU A 253 -13.23 18.22 -7.31
CA LEU A 253 -14.22 19.24 -7.67
C LEU A 253 -14.22 20.44 -6.71
N ILE A 254 -13.91 20.22 -5.43
CA ILE A 254 -13.84 21.29 -4.41
C ILE A 254 -12.42 21.83 -4.18
N GLY A 255 -11.45 21.46 -5.03
CA GLY A 255 -10.08 22.00 -4.99
C GLY A 255 -9.18 21.44 -3.88
N GLN A 256 -9.61 20.42 -3.14
CA GLN A 256 -8.80 19.76 -2.10
C GLN A 256 -7.81 18.75 -2.71
N LEU A 257 -8.10 18.23 -3.90
CA LEU A 257 -7.23 17.33 -4.64
C LEU A 257 -6.92 17.92 -6.04
N PRO A 258 -5.90 18.79 -6.16
CA PRO A 258 -5.57 19.43 -7.44
C PRO A 258 -5.05 18.41 -8.45
N ARG A 259 -5.21 18.72 -9.74
CA ARG A 259 -4.63 17.89 -10.81
C ARG A 259 -3.11 17.87 -10.71
N ARG A 260 -2.53 16.72 -11.02
CA ARG A 260 -1.09 16.52 -11.10
C ARG A 260 -0.73 15.78 -12.39
N ASN A 261 0.37 16.20 -13.00
CA ASN A 261 0.94 15.57 -14.19
C ASN A 261 2.18 14.77 -13.79
N PHE A 262 2.20 13.52 -14.24
CA PHE A 262 3.29 12.58 -14.07
C PHE A 262 3.90 12.24 -15.43
N TYR A 263 5.19 11.91 -15.41
CA TYR A 263 5.97 11.72 -16.62
C TYR A 263 6.84 10.47 -16.55
N ILE A 264 7.19 9.91 -17.71
CA ILE A 264 8.39 9.11 -17.86
C ILE A 264 9.41 9.88 -18.70
N PHE A 265 10.63 10.03 -18.16
CA PHE A 265 11.77 10.59 -18.87
C PHE A 265 12.73 9.49 -19.35
N GLY A 266 13.13 9.55 -20.60
CA GLY A 266 13.99 8.53 -21.24
C GLY A 266 14.18 8.82 -22.72
N ASN A 267 14.99 7.99 -23.38
CA ASN A 267 15.16 8.03 -24.83
C ASN A 267 14.73 6.70 -25.45
N ASN A 268 14.05 6.74 -26.61
CA ASN A 268 13.43 5.58 -27.27
C ASN A 268 12.42 4.83 -26.37
N ILE A 269 11.45 5.57 -25.86
CA ILE A 269 10.47 5.13 -24.86
C ILE A 269 9.02 5.25 -25.31
N SER A 270 8.77 5.53 -26.59
CA SER A 270 7.43 5.60 -27.21
C SER A 270 6.56 4.36 -26.92
N HIS A 271 7.17 3.20 -26.71
CA HIS A 271 6.49 1.94 -26.39
C HIS A 271 6.43 1.60 -24.89
N SER A 272 6.74 2.55 -24.01
CA SER A 272 6.68 2.31 -22.57
C SER A 272 5.26 1.96 -22.13
N LEU A 273 5.12 0.94 -21.27
CA LEU A 273 3.86 0.55 -20.65
C LEU A 273 3.56 1.35 -19.37
N SER A 274 4.48 2.23 -18.92
CA SER A 274 4.30 3.03 -17.70
C SER A 274 3.05 3.93 -17.74
N PRO A 275 2.70 4.59 -18.88
CA PRO A 275 1.45 5.33 -18.97
C PRO A 275 0.20 4.45 -18.80
N THR A 276 0.19 3.23 -19.36
CA THR A 276 -0.92 2.28 -19.18
C THR A 276 -1.09 1.93 -17.71
N ILE A 277 0.01 1.61 -17.03
CA ILE A 277 0.02 1.23 -15.61
C ILE A 277 -0.52 2.37 -14.74
N HIS A 278 0.12 3.54 -14.82
CA HIS A 278 -0.17 4.64 -13.89
C HIS A 278 -1.53 5.28 -14.16
N ASN A 279 -1.94 5.43 -15.43
CA ASN A 279 -3.27 5.98 -15.73
C ASN A 279 -4.40 5.02 -15.31
N ALA A 280 -4.22 3.70 -15.45
CA ALA A 280 -5.19 2.74 -14.93
C ALA A 280 -5.31 2.83 -13.40
N ALA A 281 -4.15 2.95 -12.71
CA ALA A 281 -4.11 3.09 -11.26
C ALA A 281 -4.78 4.39 -10.76
N PHE A 282 -4.51 5.51 -11.43
CA PHE A 282 -5.16 6.78 -11.10
C PHE A 282 -6.68 6.72 -11.33
N ALA A 283 -7.11 6.11 -12.43
CA ALA A 283 -8.53 5.96 -12.75
C ALA A 283 -9.28 5.09 -11.72
N GLU A 284 -8.73 3.94 -11.33
CA GLU A 284 -9.38 3.04 -10.34
C GLU A 284 -9.58 3.75 -8.99
N LEU A 285 -8.62 4.58 -8.56
CA LEU A 285 -8.73 5.34 -7.31
C LEU A 285 -9.43 6.70 -7.47
N GLY A 286 -9.96 7.05 -8.65
CA GLY A 286 -10.59 8.36 -8.88
C GLY A 286 -9.64 9.57 -8.70
N LEU A 287 -8.33 9.36 -8.83
CA LEU A 287 -7.32 10.41 -8.71
C LEU A 287 -7.31 11.29 -9.97
N PRO A 288 -7.31 12.63 -9.85
CA PRO A 288 -7.40 13.55 -10.99
C PRO A 288 -6.03 13.77 -11.65
N TYR A 289 -5.26 12.70 -11.81
CA TYR A 289 -3.87 12.72 -12.26
C TYR A 289 -3.74 12.14 -13.67
N HIS A 290 -2.69 12.53 -14.36
CA HIS A 290 -2.40 12.03 -15.69
C HIS A 290 -0.92 11.69 -15.84
N TYR A 291 -0.63 10.56 -16.47
CA TYR A 291 0.72 10.08 -16.75
C TYR A 291 1.00 10.11 -18.25
N SER A 292 2.11 10.72 -18.65
CA SER A 292 2.49 10.87 -20.06
C SER A 292 3.97 10.55 -20.34
N ILE A 293 4.30 10.31 -21.60
CA ILE A 293 5.68 10.12 -22.06
C ILE A 293 6.29 11.49 -22.36
N HIS A 294 7.49 11.74 -21.84
CA HIS A 294 8.34 12.84 -22.27
C HIS A 294 9.69 12.28 -22.71
N GLU A 295 9.78 11.97 -24.00
CA GLU A 295 11.00 11.46 -24.61
C GLU A 295 12.00 12.59 -24.81
N THR A 296 13.23 12.38 -24.35
CA THR A 296 14.32 13.34 -24.49
C THR A 296 15.67 12.63 -24.61
N PRO A 297 16.58 13.08 -25.49
CA PRO A 297 17.92 12.53 -25.59
C PRO A 297 18.83 12.93 -24.41
N GLU A 298 18.52 14.01 -23.68
CA GLU A 298 19.34 14.58 -22.61
C GLU A 298 18.50 15.12 -21.44
N MET A 299 19.07 15.22 -20.23
CA MET A 299 18.42 15.86 -19.08
C MET A 299 18.70 17.37 -19.11
N ASP A 300 17.99 18.08 -19.98
CA ASP A 300 18.21 19.49 -20.31
C ASP A 300 17.18 20.44 -19.69
N ASP A 301 17.13 21.68 -20.18
CA ASP A 301 16.22 22.71 -19.72
C ASP A 301 14.73 22.34 -19.93
N SER A 302 14.40 21.51 -20.93
CA SER A 302 13.01 21.08 -21.15
C SER A 302 12.50 20.20 -19.99
N VAL A 303 13.35 19.31 -19.47
CA VAL A 303 13.05 18.50 -18.29
C VAL A 303 12.96 19.40 -17.07
N ARG A 304 13.90 20.34 -16.90
CA ARG A 304 13.88 21.30 -15.79
C ARG A 304 12.59 22.12 -15.76
N GLU A 305 12.15 22.62 -16.91
CA GLU A 305 10.89 23.37 -17.03
C GLU A 305 9.68 22.54 -16.58
N ILE A 306 9.64 21.24 -16.92
CA ILE A 306 8.59 20.33 -16.46
C ILE A 306 8.63 20.14 -14.95
N LEU A 307 9.82 19.88 -14.39
CA LEU A 307 10.02 19.67 -12.95
C LEU A 307 9.58 20.89 -12.12
N LEU A 308 9.70 22.09 -12.68
CA LEU A 308 9.32 23.36 -12.03
C LEU A 308 7.82 23.67 -12.12
N ARG A 309 7.03 22.95 -12.91
CA ARG A 309 5.61 23.27 -13.08
C ARG A 309 4.83 23.06 -11.78
N PRO A 310 3.91 23.97 -11.40
CA PRO A 310 3.11 23.82 -10.18
C PRO A 310 2.28 22.53 -10.13
N ASP A 311 1.94 21.95 -11.28
CA ASP A 311 1.16 20.71 -11.41
C ASP A 311 2.02 19.45 -11.54
N PHE A 312 3.35 19.53 -11.53
CA PHE A 312 4.21 18.36 -11.53
C PHE A 312 3.99 17.50 -10.28
N GLY A 313 3.60 16.23 -10.46
CA GLY A 313 3.35 15.27 -9.38
C GLY A 313 4.52 14.32 -9.11
N GLY A 314 5.35 14.07 -10.11
CA GLY A 314 6.44 13.10 -10.03
C GLY A 314 6.80 12.57 -11.41
N ALA A 315 7.86 11.78 -11.50
CA ALA A 315 8.24 11.15 -12.75
C ALA A 315 8.97 9.82 -12.55
N SER A 316 8.78 8.88 -13.47
CA SER A 316 9.72 7.78 -13.64
C SER A 316 10.88 8.25 -14.52
N VAL A 317 12.05 7.66 -14.32
CA VAL A 317 13.25 7.94 -15.11
C VAL A 317 13.79 6.61 -15.59
N THR A 318 14.04 6.50 -16.89
CA THR A 318 14.59 5.29 -17.51
C THR A 318 15.85 5.59 -18.30
N TYR A 319 16.38 4.59 -19.00
CA TYR A 319 17.58 4.71 -19.82
C TYR A 319 17.50 5.91 -20.79
N PRO A 320 18.59 6.66 -21.00
CA PRO A 320 19.91 6.58 -20.34
C PRO A 320 20.01 7.45 -19.06
N HIS A 321 18.91 8.02 -18.59
CA HIS A 321 18.91 9.20 -17.71
C HIS A 321 18.97 8.92 -16.22
N LYS A 322 18.88 7.66 -15.79
CA LYS A 322 18.87 7.29 -14.36
C LYS A 322 20.09 7.81 -13.58
N ARG A 323 21.21 8.11 -14.25
CA ARG A 323 22.43 8.68 -13.65
C ARG A 323 22.60 10.18 -13.89
N ASN A 324 21.82 10.75 -14.81
CA ASN A 324 21.99 12.12 -15.28
C ASN A 324 21.05 13.08 -14.55
N ILE A 325 19.90 12.61 -14.04
CA ILE A 325 18.93 13.45 -13.34
C ILE A 325 19.33 14.03 -11.96
N PRO A 326 20.31 13.48 -11.18
CA PRO A 326 20.57 13.94 -9.81
C PRO A 326 20.78 15.45 -9.63
N HIS A 327 21.38 16.12 -10.61
CA HIS A 327 21.68 17.56 -10.54
C HIS A 327 20.44 18.47 -10.64
N LEU A 328 19.28 17.91 -10.99
CA LEU A 328 17.98 18.62 -11.05
C LEU A 328 17.14 18.41 -9.78
N LEU A 329 17.65 17.70 -8.78
CA LEU A 329 16.91 17.28 -7.60
C LEU A 329 17.47 17.89 -6.31
N ASP A 330 16.62 18.12 -5.33
CA ASP A 330 17.00 18.72 -4.04
C ASP A 330 17.58 17.72 -3.05
N SER A 331 17.25 16.44 -3.21
CA SER A 331 17.71 15.37 -2.33
C SER A 331 17.58 14.01 -3.01
N ILE A 332 18.33 13.04 -2.50
CA ILE A 332 18.35 11.66 -3.02
C ILE A 332 18.17 10.72 -1.82
N SER A 333 17.37 9.67 -1.99
CA SER A 333 17.17 8.65 -0.96
C SER A 333 18.45 7.86 -0.70
N GLU A 334 18.54 7.22 0.47
CA GLU A 334 19.66 6.33 0.77
C GLU A 334 19.77 5.16 -0.25
N PRO A 335 18.68 4.44 -0.61
CA PRO A 335 18.75 3.43 -1.66
C PRO A 335 19.27 3.96 -3.00
N ALA A 336 18.74 5.10 -3.47
CA ALA A 336 19.17 5.68 -4.75
C ALA A 336 20.63 6.16 -4.73
N THR A 337 21.09 6.67 -3.59
CA THR A 337 22.50 7.04 -3.38
C THR A 337 23.41 5.82 -3.45
N LYS A 338 23.08 4.74 -2.74
CA LYS A 338 23.84 3.47 -2.77
C LYS A 338 23.88 2.85 -4.17
N LEU A 339 22.77 2.91 -4.89
CA LEU A 339 22.66 2.38 -6.25
C LEU A 339 23.36 3.26 -7.31
N GLY A 340 23.54 4.54 -7.01
CA GLY A 340 24.04 5.54 -7.96
C GLY A 340 23.11 5.69 -9.17
N ALA A 341 21.81 5.52 -8.97
CA ALA A 341 20.80 5.58 -10.03
C ALA A 341 19.43 5.94 -9.44
N ILE A 342 18.73 6.84 -10.12
CA ILE A 342 17.39 7.33 -9.76
C ILE A 342 16.44 6.89 -10.87
N ASN A 343 15.40 6.14 -10.53
CA ASN A 343 14.33 5.79 -11.48
C ASN A 343 12.99 6.48 -11.13
N THR A 344 12.94 7.21 -10.00
CA THR A 344 11.71 7.81 -9.46
C THR A 344 12.00 9.20 -8.92
N VAL A 345 11.27 10.20 -9.39
CA VAL A 345 11.26 11.58 -8.88
C VAL A 345 9.95 11.79 -8.14
N ILE A 346 10.05 12.32 -6.93
CA ILE A 346 8.92 12.56 -6.04
C ILE A 346 8.86 14.07 -5.77
N ALA A 347 7.71 14.68 -6.06
CA ALA A 347 7.42 16.05 -5.67
C ALA A 347 6.83 16.05 -4.25
N GLN A 348 7.50 16.71 -3.31
CA GLN A 348 7.05 16.83 -1.92
C GLN A 348 6.74 18.29 -1.62
N ASP A 349 5.47 18.59 -1.34
CA ASP A 349 5.08 19.92 -0.89
C ASP A 349 5.47 20.08 0.58
N THR A 350 6.26 21.11 0.90
CA THR A 350 6.70 21.44 2.28
C THR A 350 6.23 22.86 2.64
N PRO A 351 6.24 23.24 3.94
CA PRO A 351 5.94 24.62 4.33
C PRO A 351 6.84 25.67 3.66
N SER A 352 8.06 25.29 3.28
CA SER A 352 9.03 26.15 2.56
C SER A 352 8.90 26.11 1.03
N GLY A 353 7.89 25.41 0.49
CA GLY A 353 7.71 25.20 -0.95
C GLY A 353 7.91 23.74 -1.36
N ARG A 354 7.88 23.47 -2.67
CA ARG A 354 8.07 22.12 -3.20
C ARG A 354 9.55 21.72 -3.18
N ARG A 355 9.83 20.47 -2.80
CA ARG A 355 11.14 19.83 -2.96
C ARG A 355 11.02 18.59 -3.83
N LEU A 356 12.05 18.34 -4.64
CA LEU A 356 12.17 17.18 -5.51
C LEU A 356 13.13 16.18 -4.89
N ARG A 357 12.64 14.96 -4.64
CA ARG A 357 13.44 13.86 -4.10
C ARG A 357 13.60 12.76 -5.14
N GLY A 358 14.83 12.33 -5.36
CA GLY A 358 15.14 11.16 -6.18
C GLY A 358 15.13 9.87 -5.37
N ASP A 359 14.52 8.82 -5.90
CA ASP A 359 14.48 7.48 -5.34
C ASP A 359 14.71 6.39 -6.41
N ASN A 360 14.86 5.15 -5.97
CA ASN A 360 15.01 3.99 -6.83
C ASN A 360 14.04 2.89 -6.40
N THR A 361 13.13 2.49 -7.28
CA THR A 361 12.17 1.41 -7.06
C THR A 361 12.50 0.14 -7.83
N ASP A 362 13.55 0.12 -8.67
CA ASP A 362 13.95 -1.09 -9.42
C ASP A 362 14.31 -2.23 -8.44
N TRP A 363 15.05 -1.91 -7.37
CA TRP A 363 15.42 -2.90 -6.35
C TRP A 363 14.20 -3.40 -5.56
N ILE A 364 13.19 -2.56 -5.38
CA ILE A 364 11.92 -2.94 -4.73
C ILE A 364 11.18 -3.91 -5.64
N GLY A 365 11.13 -3.63 -6.95
CA GLY A 365 10.55 -4.54 -7.93
C GLY A 365 11.18 -5.93 -7.89
N ILE A 366 12.52 -5.98 -7.92
CA ILE A 366 13.27 -7.24 -7.82
C ILE A 366 12.99 -7.94 -6.47
N LEU A 367 13.06 -7.21 -5.36
CA LEU A 367 12.82 -7.77 -4.03
C LEU A 367 11.42 -8.38 -3.90
N LYS A 368 10.39 -7.69 -4.39
CA LYS A 368 8.99 -8.17 -4.37
C LYS A 368 8.83 -9.41 -5.24
N CYS A 369 9.43 -9.44 -6.42
CA CYS A 369 9.48 -10.65 -7.25
C CYS A 369 10.12 -11.83 -6.50
N ILE A 370 11.24 -11.62 -5.81
CA ILE A 370 11.88 -12.68 -5.00
C ILE A 370 10.97 -13.17 -3.88
N GLN A 371 10.36 -12.24 -3.14
CA GLN A 371 9.42 -12.57 -2.06
C GLN A 371 8.19 -13.34 -2.56
N SER A 372 7.71 -13.05 -3.77
CA SER A 372 6.59 -13.77 -4.40
C SER A 372 6.92 -15.25 -4.70
N GLY A 373 8.21 -15.58 -4.81
CA GLY A 373 8.70 -16.95 -4.99
C GLY A 373 8.57 -17.80 -3.72
N ARG A 374 8.35 -17.19 -2.55
CA ARG A 374 8.21 -17.85 -1.23
C ARG A 374 9.33 -18.86 -0.93
N LEU A 375 10.55 -18.56 -1.38
CA LEU A 375 11.71 -19.41 -1.16
C LEU A 375 12.11 -19.41 0.32
N THR A 376 12.31 -20.60 0.88
CA THR A 376 12.76 -20.78 2.28
C THR A 376 14.28 -20.68 2.43
N ASN A 377 15.03 -20.82 1.33
CA ASN A 377 16.49 -20.71 1.28
C ASN A 377 16.91 -19.72 0.20
N HIS A 378 17.65 -18.68 0.59
CA HIS A 378 18.22 -17.66 -0.29
C HIS A 378 19.69 -17.37 0.08
N LYS A 379 20.41 -18.35 0.64
CA LYS A 379 21.80 -18.14 1.10
C LYS A 379 22.75 -17.74 -0.03
N THR A 380 22.57 -18.33 -1.22
CA THR A 380 23.37 -18.05 -2.41
C THR A 380 22.48 -17.59 -3.55
N GLY A 381 22.86 -16.48 -4.19
CA GLY A 381 22.17 -15.91 -5.35
C GLY A 381 23.13 -15.59 -6.49
N ILE A 382 22.68 -15.74 -7.73
CA ILE A 382 23.44 -15.34 -8.92
C ILE A 382 22.88 -14.02 -9.46
N VAL A 383 23.76 -13.12 -9.88
CA VAL A 383 23.43 -11.94 -10.69
C VAL A 383 24.21 -12.00 -11.99
N ILE A 384 23.53 -11.99 -13.13
CA ILE A 384 24.15 -12.01 -14.46
C ILE A 384 24.15 -10.58 -15.02
N GLY A 385 25.34 -10.04 -15.26
CA GLY A 385 25.58 -8.66 -15.71
C GLY A 385 26.13 -7.76 -14.61
N ALA A 386 26.68 -6.60 -14.99
CA ALA A 386 27.25 -5.61 -14.07
C ALA A 386 26.73 -4.17 -14.33
N GLY A 387 25.52 -4.05 -14.91
CA GLY A 387 24.87 -2.77 -15.23
C GLY A 387 24.10 -2.14 -14.05
N GLY A 388 23.27 -1.14 -14.36
CA GLY A 388 22.40 -0.49 -13.36
C GLY A 388 21.39 -1.46 -12.72
N ALA A 389 20.77 -2.33 -13.51
CA ALA A 389 19.87 -3.37 -13.01
C ALA A 389 20.58 -4.36 -12.08
N ALA A 390 21.84 -4.72 -12.37
CA ALA A 390 22.63 -5.61 -11.52
C ALA A 390 22.91 -5.00 -10.15
N ARG A 391 23.14 -3.67 -10.07
CA ARG A 391 23.26 -2.97 -8.78
C ARG A 391 21.97 -3.06 -7.97
N ALA A 392 20.82 -2.87 -8.63
CA ALA A 392 19.51 -3.02 -7.99
C ALA A 392 19.28 -4.47 -7.49
N ALA A 393 19.70 -5.47 -8.25
CA ALA A 393 19.63 -6.88 -7.85
C ALA A 393 20.51 -7.19 -6.63
N VAL A 394 21.77 -6.72 -6.62
CA VAL A 394 22.68 -6.90 -5.47
C VAL A 394 22.13 -6.19 -4.22
N TYR A 395 21.59 -4.99 -4.36
CA TYR A 395 20.96 -4.30 -3.24
C TYR A 395 19.68 -5.00 -2.74
N ALA A 396 18.88 -5.57 -3.63
CA ALA A 396 17.73 -6.40 -3.26
C ALA A 396 18.18 -7.66 -2.47
N TYR A 397 19.24 -8.33 -2.93
CA TYR A 397 19.85 -9.47 -2.23
C TYR A 397 20.38 -9.10 -0.84
N GLN A 398 21.03 -7.94 -0.70
CA GLN A 398 21.46 -7.42 0.61
C GLN A 398 20.29 -7.26 1.57
N ASN A 399 19.19 -6.65 1.11
CA ASN A 399 18.00 -6.43 1.93
C ASN A 399 17.22 -7.70 2.23
N LEU A 400 17.35 -8.72 1.39
CA LEU A 400 16.77 -10.05 1.65
C LEU A 400 17.61 -10.87 2.64
N GLY A 401 18.90 -10.55 2.81
CA GLY A 401 19.82 -11.32 3.67
C GLY A 401 20.56 -12.45 2.93
N VAL A 402 20.70 -12.35 1.60
CA VAL A 402 21.55 -13.26 0.82
C VAL A 402 23.00 -13.09 1.26
N GLN A 403 23.66 -14.19 1.63
CA GLN A 403 25.01 -14.15 2.21
C GLN A 403 26.10 -14.19 1.15
N HIS A 404 25.87 -14.97 0.08
CA HIS A 404 26.84 -15.20 -0.98
C HIS A 404 26.26 -14.85 -2.33
N ILE A 405 26.92 -13.96 -3.07
CA ILE A 405 26.48 -13.51 -4.38
C ILE A 405 27.53 -13.90 -5.41
N ALA A 406 27.12 -14.70 -6.40
CA ALA A 406 27.91 -14.95 -7.59
C ALA A 406 27.58 -13.90 -8.65
N LEU A 407 28.50 -12.97 -8.89
CA LEU A 407 28.35 -11.92 -9.89
C LEU A 407 29.03 -12.32 -11.19
N VAL A 408 28.23 -12.65 -12.20
CA VAL A 408 28.68 -13.16 -13.49
C VAL A 408 28.73 -12.02 -14.50
N ASN A 409 29.90 -11.69 -15.04
CA ASN A 409 30.02 -10.68 -16.09
C ASN A 409 31.25 -10.90 -16.97
N ARG A 410 31.10 -10.74 -18.30
CA ARG A 410 32.20 -10.90 -19.28
C ARG A 410 33.45 -10.09 -18.94
N THR A 411 33.27 -8.84 -18.50
CA THR A 411 34.36 -7.93 -18.11
C THR A 411 34.50 -7.90 -16.58
N LYS A 412 35.53 -8.57 -16.02
CA LYS A 412 35.73 -8.67 -14.57
C LYS A 412 35.88 -7.31 -13.90
N GLU A 413 36.51 -6.34 -14.56
CA GLU A 413 36.73 -4.99 -14.03
C GLU A 413 35.41 -4.26 -13.75
N LYS A 414 34.40 -4.46 -14.60
CA LYS A 414 33.05 -3.86 -14.40
C LYS A 414 32.35 -4.48 -13.19
N ALA A 415 32.43 -5.80 -13.05
CA ALA A 415 31.90 -6.52 -11.90
C ALA A 415 32.64 -6.15 -10.60
N GLY A 416 33.97 -5.99 -10.66
CA GLY A 416 34.80 -5.56 -9.54
C GLY A 416 34.40 -4.19 -8.99
N ARG A 417 34.13 -3.22 -9.88
CA ARG A 417 33.61 -1.92 -9.46
C ARG A 417 32.25 -2.02 -8.78
N LEU A 418 31.34 -2.87 -9.29
CA LEU A 418 30.05 -3.10 -8.65
C LEU A 418 30.24 -3.73 -7.27
N ALA A 419 31.04 -4.79 -7.15
CA ALA A 419 31.29 -5.48 -5.89
C ALA A 419 31.89 -4.55 -4.83
N ALA A 420 32.80 -3.65 -5.23
CA ALA A 420 33.42 -2.66 -4.35
C ALA A 420 32.40 -1.68 -3.72
N ASP A 421 31.25 -1.45 -4.34
CA ASP A 421 30.18 -0.61 -3.80
C ASP A 421 29.38 -1.30 -2.68
N PHE A 422 29.56 -2.62 -2.49
CA PHE A 422 28.88 -3.43 -1.47
C PHE A 422 29.86 -4.22 -0.59
N PRO A 423 30.77 -3.56 0.16
CA PRO A 423 31.85 -4.23 0.89
C PRO A 423 31.39 -5.12 2.06
N SER A 424 30.11 -5.04 2.44
CA SER A 424 29.51 -5.88 3.49
C SER A 424 29.00 -7.24 2.97
N LEU A 425 28.98 -7.44 1.64
CA LEU A 425 28.51 -8.67 1.01
C LEU A 425 29.70 -9.51 0.54
N GLN A 426 29.57 -10.84 0.63
CA GLN A 426 30.52 -11.73 -0.02
C GLN A 426 30.12 -11.89 -1.50
N ILE A 427 30.83 -11.17 -2.38
CA ILE A 427 30.58 -11.19 -3.83
C ILE A 427 31.77 -11.84 -4.53
N ASP A 428 31.54 -13.01 -5.13
CA ASP A 428 32.53 -13.67 -5.98
C ASP A 428 32.25 -13.37 -7.45
N ILE A 429 33.31 -13.02 -8.18
CA ILE A 429 33.21 -12.55 -9.57
C ILE A 429 33.61 -13.66 -10.53
N TYR A 430 32.70 -13.99 -11.44
CA TYR A 430 32.87 -15.03 -12.46
C TYR A 430 32.81 -14.41 -13.85
N SER A 431 33.61 -14.95 -14.78
CA SER A 431 33.61 -14.48 -16.17
C SER A 431 32.46 -15.07 -16.98
N SER A 432 31.97 -16.24 -16.58
CA SER A 432 30.90 -16.97 -17.24
C SER A 432 30.01 -17.68 -16.22
N ALA A 433 28.77 -17.99 -16.61
CA ALA A 433 27.87 -18.76 -15.75
C ALA A 433 28.37 -20.20 -15.52
N ALA A 434 29.20 -20.73 -16.44
CA ALA A 434 29.86 -22.03 -16.32
C ALA A 434 30.80 -22.17 -15.11
N GLU A 435 31.26 -21.06 -14.55
CA GLU A 435 32.14 -21.04 -13.37
C GLU A 435 31.37 -20.80 -12.06
N ALA A 436 30.10 -20.40 -12.13
CA ALA A 436 29.32 -19.97 -10.98
C ALA A 436 28.79 -21.18 -10.18
N PRO A 437 28.66 -21.08 -8.84
CA PRO A 437 28.08 -22.14 -8.03
C PRO A 437 26.57 -22.26 -8.26
N ALA A 438 26.00 -23.38 -7.83
CA ALA A 438 24.54 -23.54 -7.76
C ALA A 438 23.90 -22.50 -6.82
N ALA A 439 22.75 -21.97 -7.21
CA ALA A 439 21.96 -21.02 -6.42
C ALA A 439 20.47 -21.36 -6.49
N ASN A 440 19.67 -20.80 -5.57
CA ASN A 440 18.21 -20.89 -5.59
C ASN A 440 17.55 -19.63 -6.18
N VAL A 441 18.31 -18.56 -6.40
CA VAL A 441 17.82 -17.30 -6.98
C VAL A 441 18.80 -16.81 -8.03
N ILE A 442 18.31 -16.53 -9.24
CA ILE A 442 19.10 -16.00 -10.36
C ILE A 442 18.41 -14.76 -10.89
N VAL A 443 19.12 -13.63 -10.97
CA VAL A 443 18.61 -12.40 -11.60
C VAL A 443 19.49 -12.05 -12.81
N ALA A 444 18.90 -12.09 -14.00
CA ALA A 444 19.57 -11.64 -15.23
C ALA A 444 19.31 -10.15 -15.48
N CYS A 445 20.41 -9.41 -15.63
CA CYS A 445 20.46 -7.95 -15.75
C CYS A 445 21.16 -7.51 -17.04
N ILE A 446 21.12 -8.35 -18.07
CA ILE A 446 21.72 -8.12 -19.39
C ILE A 446 20.62 -8.04 -20.46
N PRO A 447 20.88 -7.44 -21.63
CA PRO A 447 20.01 -7.60 -22.78
C PRO A 447 19.76 -9.08 -23.08
N ALA A 448 18.54 -9.43 -23.51
CA ALA A 448 18.18 -10.83 -23.75
C ALA A 448 19.05 -11.50 -24.84
N ASP A 449 19.53 -10.72 -25.81
CA ASP A 449 20.35 -11.20 -26.93
C ASP A 449 21.84 -11.41 -26.55
N ASP A 450 22.25 -10.98 -25.36
CA ASP A 450 23.64 -11.09 -24.88
C ASP A 450 23.99 -12.48 -24.30
N ILE A 451 23.02 -13.38 -24.16
CA ILE A 451 23.20 -14.74 -23.63
C ILE A 451 22.40 -15.77 -24.43
N GLN A 452 23.03 -16.89 -24.78
CA GLN A 452 22.37 -18.00 -25.47
C GLN A 452 22.15 -19.18 -24.51
N GLU A 453 21.27 -20.11 -24.89
CA GLU A 453 20.97 -21.28 -24.04
C GLU A 453 22.22 -22.11 -23.72
N GLY A 454 23.16 -22.22 -24.66
CA GLY A 454 24.41 -22.97 -24.47
C GLY A 454 25.37 -22.34 -23.46
N ASP A 455 25.20 -21.05 -23.14
CA ASP A 455 26.03 -20.34 -22.16
C ASP A 455 25.51 -20.53 -20.71
N ILE A 456 24.36 -21.17 -20.54
CA ILE A 456 23.65 -21.33 -19.27
C ILE A 456 23.71 -22.82 -18.87
N PRO A 457 24.67 -23.22 -18.02
CA PRO A 457 24.82 -24.62 -17.62
C PRO A 457 23.73 -25.06 -16.64
N ASP A 458 23.34 -26.34 -16.65
CA ASP A 458 22.30 -26.84 -15.73
C ASP A 458 22.73 -26.81 -14.24
N HIS A 459 24.04 -26.83 -13.96
CA HIS A 459 24.55 -26.92 -12.58
C HIS A 459 24.35 -25.65 -11.74
N ILE A 460 24.06 -24.49 -12.36
CA ILE A 460 23.80 -23.26 -11.60
C ILE A 460 22.43 -23.26 -10.93
N PHE A 461 21.54 -24.17 -11.35
CA PHE A 461 20.23 -24.37 -10.76
C PHE A 461 20.34 -25.39 -9.63
N ALA A 462 20.29 -24.93 -8.38
CA ALA A 462 20.23 -25.82 -7.23
C ALA A 462 18.99 -26.73 -7.25
N ASP A 463 19.11 -27.89 -6.62
CA ASP A 463 18.01 -28.83 -6.42
C ASP A 463 16.88 -28.22 -5.59
N GLY A 464 15.64 -28.60 -5.92
CA GLY A 464 14.44 -28.14 -5.22
C GLY A 464 13.94 -26.77 -5.71
N PRO A 465 13.13 -26.07 -4.89
CA PRO A 465 12.52 -24.81 -5.29
C PRO A 465 13.56 -23.72 -5.59
N GLY A 466 13.39 -23.04 -6.72
CA GLY A 466 14.23 -21.90 -7.10
C GLY A 466 13.45 -20.86 -7.90
N LEU A 467 14.10 -19.73 -8.14
CA LEU A 467 13.51 -18.59 -8.85
C LEU A 467 14.49 -17.97 -9.83
N VAL A 468 14.05 -17.80 -11.07
CA VAL A 468 14.71 -16.95 -12.06
C VAL A 468 13.91 -15.67 -12.26
N ILE A 469 14.61 -14.53 -12.28
CA ILE A 469 14.07 -13.23 -12.64
C ILE A 469 14.87 -12.71 -13.84
N GLU A 470 14.18 -12.48 -14.94
CA GLU A 470 14.72 -11.83 -16.13
C GLU A 470 14.34 -10.35 -16.12
N MET A 471 15.32 -9.44 -16.17
CA MET A 471 15.03 -8.00 -16.23
C MET A 471 14.64 -7.55 -17.65
N ALA A 472 15.06 -8.27 -18.68
CA ALA A 472 14.62 -8.01 -20.04
C ALA A 472 13.15 -8.41 -20.22
N TYR A 473 12.35 -7.54 -20.85
CA TYR A 473 10.95 -7.84 -21.20
C TYR A 473 10.74 -8.02 -22.71
N ARG A 474 11.80 -7.92 -23.51
CA ARG A 474 11.80 -8.19 -24.96
C ARG A 474 13.01 -9.07 -25.31
N PRO A 475 12.80 -10.24 -25.96
CA PRO A 475 11.52 -10.88 -26.23
C PRO A 475 10.79 -11.33 -24.94
N PRO A 476 9.49 -11.69 -24.99
CA PRO A 476 8.74 -12.15 -23.81
C PRO A 476 9.29 -13.43 -23.15
N VAL A 477 10.03 -14.25 -23.90
CA VAL A 477 10.68 -15.47 -23.41
C VAL A 477 12.14 -15.45 -23.87
N THR A 478 13.06 -15.30 -22.92
CA THR A 478 14.52 -15.25 -23.17
C THR A 478 15.16 -16.64 -23.14
N ALA A 479 16.45 -16.74 -23.52
CA ALA A 479 17.21 -17.99 -23.43
C ALA A 479 17.27 -18.52 -21.98
N LEU A 480 17.53 -17.64 -21.00
CA LEU A 480 17.55 -18.01 -19.59
C LEU A 480 16.21 -18.55 -19.11
N MET A 481 15.11 -17.91 -19.50
CA MET A 481 13.77 -18.37 -19.15
C MET A 481 13.47 -19.76 -19.73
N ARG A 482 13.94 -20.07 -20.95
CA ARG A 482 13.78 -21.40 -21.57
C ARG A 482 14.56 -22.48 -20.84
N VAL A 483 15.81 -22.20 -20.46
CA VAL A 483 16.62 -23.14 -19.68
C VAL A 483 16.01 -23.35 -18.29
N ALA A 484 15.65 -22.28 -17.59
CA ALA A 484 15.03 -22.36 -16.27
C ALA A 484 13.75 -23.20 -16.25
N LYS A 485 12.91 -23.11 -17.29
CA LYS A 485 11.68 -23.93 -17.42
C LYS A 485 11.92 -25.43 -17.53
N ARG A 486 13.15 -25.88 -17.80
CA ARG A 486 13.52 -27.31 -17.77
C ARG A 486 13.59 -27.85 -16.33
N HIS A 487 13.76 -26.96 -15.35
CA HIS A 487 13.80 -27.30 -13.93
C HIS A 487 12.40 -27.13 -13.32
N LEU A 488 11.64 -28.22 -13.20
CA LEU A 488 10.21 -28.18 -12.81
C LEU A 488 9.92 -27.51 -11.46
N ALA A 489 10.88 -27.51 -10.52
CA ALA A 489 10.75 -26.87 -9.22
C ALA A 489 11.04 -25.36 -9.26
N TRP A 490 11.45 -24.82 -10.41
CA TRP A 490 11.83 -23.41 -10.55
C TRP A 490 10.68 -22.57 -11.10
N LYS A 491 10.45 -21.43 -10.44
CA LYS A 491 9.56 -20.38 -10.93
C LYS A 491 10.35 -19.43 -11.82
N VAL A 492 9.71 -18.93 -12.87
CA VAL A 492 10.31 -17.96 -13.80
C VAL A 492 9.44 -16.71 -13.82
N LEU A 493 10.06 -15.56 -13.55
CA LEU A 493 9.46 -14.22 -13.65
C LEU A 493 10.21 -13.43 -14.73
N GLY A 494 9.47 -12.73 -15.59
CA GLY A 494 10.00 -11.94 -16.70
C GLY A 494 10.08 -10.45 -16.38
N GLY A 495 10.61 -9.65 -17.31
CA GLY A 495 10.80 -8.22 -17.08
C GLY A 495 9.50 -7.44 -16.85
N VAL A 496 8.35 -7.94 -17.35
CA VAL A 496 7.03 -7.36 -17.07
C VAL A 496 6.65 -7.53 -15.60
N ASP A 497 7.00 -8.65 -14.96
CA ASP A 497 6.72 -8.87 -13.54
C ASP A 497 7.48 -7.86 -12.67
N VAL A 498 8.75 -7.62 -12.98
CA VAL A 498 9.56 -6.59 -12.29
C VAL A 498 9.04 -5.18 -12.59
N LEU A 499 8.64 -4.91 -13.83
CA LEU A 499 8.08 -3.62 -14.25
C LEU A 499 6.82 -3.26 -13.45
N LYS A 500 5.93 -4.23 -13.21
CA LYS A 500 4.73 -4.05 -12.39
C LYS A 500 5.11 -3.68 -10.95
N GLU A 501 5.94 -4.49 -10.31
CA GLU A 501 6.31 -4.30 -8.91
C GLU A 501 7.04 -2.97 -8.65
N GLN A 502 7.95 -2.55 -9.55
CA GLN A 502 8.60 -1.25 -9.41
C GLN A 502 7.62 -0.08 -9.65
N ALA A 503 6.60 -0.26 -10.49
CA ALA A 503 5.58 0.75 -10.78
C ALA A 503 4.60 0.88 -9.60
N TYR A 504 4.24 -0.23 -8.94
CA TYR A 504 3.44 -0.21 -7.72
C TYR A 504 4.14 0.61 -6.63
N ALA A 505 5.45 0.38 -6.44
CA ALA A 505 6.25 1.16 -5.50
C ALA A 505 6.31 2.66 -5.87
N GLN A 506 6.39 3.02 -7.16
CA GLN A 506 6.32 4.41 -7.60
C GLN A 506 4.98 5.05 -7.27
N PHE A 507 3.89 4.35 -7.59
CA PHE A 507 2.54 4.79 -7.31
C PHE A 507 2.32 5.06 -5.82
N GLU A 508 2.79 4.14 -4.97
CA GLU A 508 2.74 4.29 -3.51
C GLU A 508 3.54 5.49 -3.02
N LEU A 509 4.74 5.72 -3.56
CA LEU A 509 5.57 6.88 -3.22
C LEU A 509 4.94 8.21 -3.63
N TRP A 510 4.19 8.26 -4.72
CA TRP A 510 3.55 9.48 -5.21
C TRP A 510 2.22 9.79 -4.55
N THR A 511 1.40 8.77 -4.31
CA THR A 511 0.02 8.95 -3.85
C THR A 511 -0.13 8.70 -2.36
N GLY A 512 0.84 8.01 -1.74
CA GLY A 512 0.72 7.44 -0.40
C GLY A 512 -0.28 6.28 -0.32
N ARG A 513 -0.91 5.87 -1.43
CA ARG A 513 -1.94 4.84 -1.51
C ARG A 513 -1.39 3.58 -2.15
N ARG A 514 -1.87 2.42 -1.68
CA ARG A 514 -1.55 1.13 -2.29
C ARG A 514 -1.98 1.08 -3.75
N ALA A 515 -1.15 0.48 -4.59
CA ALA A 515 -1.45 0.32 -6.00
C ALA A 515 -2.61 -0.67 -6.23
N PRO A 516 -3.57 -0.36 -7.11
CA PRO A 516 -4.66 -1.28 -7.47
C PRO A 516 -4.17 -2.37 -8.44
N VAL A 517 -3.53 -3.41 -7.91
CA VAL A 517 -2.79 -4.44 -8.65
C VAL A 517 -3.63 -5.06 -9.79
N LEU A 518 -4.80 -5.61 -9.49
CA LEU A 518 -5.65 -6.28 -10.50
C LEU A 518 -6.12 -5.32 -11.60
N ALA A 519 -6.45 -4.06 -11.26
CA ALA A 519 -6.86 -3.07 -12.26
C ALA A 519 -5.71 -2.73 -13.22
N ILE A 520 -4.48 -2.67 -12.70
CA ILE A 520 -3.27 -2.47 -13.51
C ILE A 520 -3.01 -3.70 -14.40
N GLU A 521 -3.14 -4.91 -13.86
CA GLU A 521 -2.95 -6.15 -14.63
C GLU A 521 -3.97 -6.27 -15.76
N GLU A 522 -5.26 -6.02 -15.52
CA GLU A 522 -6.30 -5.98 -16.55
C GLU A 522 -5.98 -4.96 -17.66
N ALA A 523 -5.44 -3.79 -17.30
CA ALA A 523 -5.06 -2.77 -18.27
C ALA A 523 -3.84 -3.17 -19.10
N LEU A 524 -2.85 -3.81 -18.47
CA LEU A 524 -1.67 -4.33 -19.14
C LEU A 524 -2.02 -5.48 -20.10
N ASP A 525 -2.85 -6.42 -19.68
CA ASP A 525 -3.28 -7.55 -20.52
C ASP A 525 -3.98 -7.04 -21.79
N LYS A 526 -4.86 -6.04 -21.66
CA LYS A 526 -5.51 -5.39 -22.81
C LYS A 526 -4.49 -4.71 -23.73
N ALA A 527 -3.52 -3.98 -23.17
CA ALA A 527 -2.51 -3.29 -23.95
C ALA A 527 -1.58 -4.27 -24.69
N LEU A 528 -1.14 -5.34 -24.03
CA LEU A 528 -0.28 -6.37 -24.62
C LEU A 528 -1.01 -7.17 -25.71
N ALA A 529 -2.30 -7.47 -25.51
CA ALA A 529 -3.11 -8.13 -26.53
C ALA A 529 -3.31 -7.28 -27.78
N SER A 530 -3.33 -5.94 -27.67
CA SER A 530 -3.49 -5.03 -28.81
C SER A 530 -2.22 -4.86 -29.67
N HIS A 531 -1.09 -5.41 -29.24
CA HIS A 531 0.20 -5.38 -29.94
C HIS A 531 0.59 -6.72 -30.58
N ILE A 532 -0.31 -7.71 -30.54
CA ILE A 532 -0.26 -8.98 -31.27
C ILE A 532 -1.27 -8.89 -32.42
#